data_AF-A0A395GRQ2-F1
#
_entry.id   AF-A0A395GRQ2-F1
#
_cell.length_a   1.000
_cell.length_b   1.000
_cell.length_c   1.000
_cell.angle_alpha   90.00
_cell.angle_beta   90.00
_cell.angle_gamma   90.00
#
_symmetry.space_group_name_H-M   'P 1'
#
loop_
_entity.id
_entity.type
_entity.pdbx_description
1 polymer ?
#
loop_
_entity_poly.entity_id
_entity_poly.type
_entity_poly.pdbx_seq_one_letter_code
_entity_poly.pdbx_strand_id
1 'polypeptide(L)'
;MATPTLPFWLLPSIYSSSRFGESLPPTWHVVFTCPMEDPERVAMMTELSSTDEEWPERPQAQMRRLVEIPWLTDWAPPTSIVFTLIKDDPLIIIDDQSPVDHTAIIVWKSPGASSPEAARVPIDRANVLLGIAAKGELSSNYPRILPEPKQGPLIKTTKAILPPHLSGLRLDPTTPTLISLVHLPPNTQENLESTIGHRIIIHNWPPHQEPCSRAQLYRMFQALKICHPGNDQAFALFIDEDADSYHIVRATGSSVPNISDPGAKKVELSTLPFEQVQNFWTAAWNPESRTPSRMPQGPYRYNPAMWELHTFGGEPIVDPDDIPGSLDTSIIFILEPMTPTELRKIRSEMFTQSDEPYMWVDVSDRLISPDMQGLLAYFESEEFTHHAPPSQFLAIDRKTLSDAMDPIDEREDWEAIIVASYEGGDIWFEDEEHRAFGHISTGYGYDRKDFEEAEMAYINLKIENMSYDELCPDGRMVYWSAYRAWAENHMGGTFARSFGPEGMKVSSDV
;
A
#
# COMPACT_ATOMS: atom_id res chain seq x y z
N MET A 1 -25.87 4.59 -16.65
CA MET A 1 -24.40 4.59 -16.46
C MET A 1 -24.13 3.70 -15.25
N ALA A 2 -23.17 2.79 -15.32
CA ALA A 2 -22.82 1.99 -14.15
C ALA A 2 -22.25 2.93 -13.08
N THR A 3 -22.81 2.90 -11.86
CA THR A 3 -22.25 3.63 -10.73
C THR A 3 -20.83 3.12 -10.52
N PRO A 4 -19.79 3.98 -10.54
CA PRO A 4 -18.44 3.54 -10.27
C PRO A 4 -18.41 2.84 -8.90
N THR A 5 -17.81 1.66 -8.81
CA THR A 5 -17.65 0.96 -7.53
C THR A 5 -16.47 1.61 -6.81
N LEU A 6 -16.65 2.12 -5.59
CA LEU A 6 -15.52 2.62 -4.79
C LEU A 6 -14.57 1.45 -4.54
N PRO A 7 -13.27 1.63 -4.83
CA PRO A 7 -12.25 0.77 -4.27
C PRO A 7 -12.43 0.65 -2.76
N PHE A 8 -12.21 -0.56 -2.22
CA PHE A 8 -12.46 -0.85 -0.81
C PHE A 8 -11.64 0.04 0.15
N TRP A 9 -10.49 0.53 -0.31
CA TRP A 9 -9.57 1.38 0.45
C TRP A 9 -10.03 2.85 0.52
N LEU A 10 -11.07 3.24 -0.23
CA LEU A 10 -11.76 4.52 -0.06
C LEU A 10 -12.92 4.43 0.93
N LEU A 11 -13.22 3.26 1.50
CA LEU A 11 -14.35 3.10 2.41
C LEU A 11 -13.96 3.47 3.85
N PRO A 12 -14.95 3.85 4.69
CA PRO A 12 -14.71 4.05 6.10
C PRO A 12 -14.03 2.85 6.77
N SER A 13 -12.92 3.12 7.45
CA SER A 13 -12.21 2.17 8.30
C SER A 13 -12.85 2.17 9.68
N ILE A 14 -13.57 1.09 10.00
CA ILE A 14 -14.27 0.94 11.28
C ILE A 14 -13.39 0.13 12.23
N TYR A 15 -13.20 0.64 13.45
CA TYR A 15 -12.44 -0.05 14.49
C TYR A 15 -13.31 -0.95 15.34
N SER A 16 -12.65 -1.93 15.97
CA SER A 16 -13.40 -2.94 16.69
C SER A 16 -14.09 -2.36 17.92
N SER A 17 -15.37 -2.72 18.09
CA SER A 17 -16.17 -2.34 19.26
C SER A 17 -15.60 -2.90 20.57
N SER A 18 -14.78 -3.96 20.48
CA SER A 18 -14.04 -4.53 21.62
C SER A 18 -13.02 -3.56 22.24
N ARG A 19 -12.55 -2.54 21.50
CA ARG A 19 -11.71 -1.45 22.05
C ARG A 19 -12.43 -0.62 23.12
N PHE A 20 -13.77 -0.62 23.11
CA PHE A 20 -14.61 -0.01 24.13
C PHE A 20 -14.92 -0.97 25.28
N GLY A 21 -14.09 -2.01 25.49
CA GLY A 21 -14.30 -3.17 26.38
C GLY A 21 -14.63 -2.91 27.85
N GLU A 22 -14.77 -1.64 28.26
CA GLU A 22 -15.18 -1.22 29.60
C GLU A 22 -16.35 -0.20 29.60
N SER A 23 -16.81 0.31 28.45
CA SER A 23 -17.93 1.25 28.41
C SER A 23 -19.27 0.51 28.57
N LEU A 24 -19.96 0.75 29.69
CA LEU A 24 -21.35 0.37 29.89
C LEU A 24 -22.25 1.58 29.55
N PRO A 25 -23.19 1.46 28.60
CA PRO A 25 -23.51 0.29 27.77
C PRO A 25 -22.55 0.12 26.57
N PRO A 26 -22.39 -1.12 26.06
CA PRO A 26 -21.63 -1.38 24.83
C PRO A 26 -22.20 -0.59 23.64
N THR A 27 -21.36 -0.27 22.66
CA THR A 27 -21.67 0.67 21.57
C THR A 27 -21.85 -0.05 20.22
N TRP A 28 -22.81 0.40 19.40
CA TRP A 28 -22.94 0.06 17.98
C TRP A 28 -22.46 1.20 17.10
N HIS A 29 -21.81 0.85 16.00
CA HIS A 29 -21.49 1.78 14.93
C HIS A 29 -22.68 1.87 13.95
N VAL A 30 -23.06 3.11 13.62
CA VAL A 30 -24.07 3.43 12.60
C VAL A 30 -23.35 4.08 11.43
N VAL A 31 -23.26 3.39 10.30
CA VAL A 31 -22.58 3.88 9.10
C VAL A 31 -23.62 4.39 8.12
N PHE A 32 -23.50 5.67 7.76
CA PHE A 32 -24.29 6.23 6.68
C PHE A 32 -23.59 5.91 5.36
N THR A 33 -24.34 5.36 4.42
CA THR A 33 -23.90 5.02 3.05
C THR A 33 -24.72 5.81 2.03
N CYS A 34 -25.15 7.01 2.40
CA CYS A 34 -25.82 7.94 1.51
C CYS A 34 -25.51 9.38 1.95
N PRO A 35 -25.45 10.34 1.01
CA PRO A 35 -25.34 11.76 1.36
C PRO A 35 -26.55 12.17 2.20
N MET A 36 -26.31 12.76 3.37
CA MET A 36 -27.36 13.16 4.30
C MET A 36 -26.93 14.37 5.14
N GLU A 37 -27.81 15.37 5.23
CA GLU A 37 -27.55 16.59 5.98
C GLU A 37 -27.57 16.33 7.50
N ASP A 38 -26.86 17.17 8.27
CA ASP A 38 -26.75 16.99 9.74
C ASP A 38 -28.13 16.83 10.45
N PRO A 39 -29.18 17.63 10.15
CA PRO A 39 -30.49 17.45 10.79
C PRO A 39 -31.17 16.12 10.45
N GLU A 40 -30.96 15.61 9.24
CA GLU A 40 -31.52 14.33 8.79
C GLU A 40 -30.82 13.17 9.48
N ARG A 41 -29.49 13.21 9.61
CA ARG A 41 -28.71 12.22 10.37
C ARG A 41 -29.13 12.18 11.83
N VAL A 42 -29.30 13.34 12.46
CA VAL A 42 -29.76 13.45 13.86
C VAL A 42 -31.16 12.82 14.04
N ALA A 43 -32.07 13.05 13.09
CA ALA A 43 -33.40 12.44 13.12
C ALA A 43 -33.31 10.90 13.04
N MET A 44 -32.49 10.37 12.13
CA MET A 44 -32.26 8.93 11.98
C MET A 44 -31.65 8.30 13.24
N MET A 45 -30.63 8.94 13.82
CA MET A 45 -30.01 8.49 15.06
C MET A 45 -30.98 8.50 16.24
N THR A 46 -31.90 9.46 16.28
CA THR A 46 -32.98 9.53 17.27
C THR A 46 -33.97 8.38 17.09
N GLU A 47 -34.35 8.06 15.86
CA GLU A 47 -35.26 6.95 15.55
C GLU A 47 -34.63 5.59 15.90
N LEU A 48 -33.35 5.38 15.57
CA LEU A 48 -32.57 4.19 15.97
C LEU A 48 -32.42 4.06 17.49
N SER A 49 -32.49 5.17 18.21
CA SER A 49 -32.43 5.24 19.68
C SER A 49 -33.81 5.18 20.33
N SER A 50 -34.88 5.14 19.54
CA SER A 50 -36.24 4.93 20.02
C SER A 50 -36.53 3.43 20.16
N THR A 51 -37.62 3.10 20.86
CA THR A 51 -38.16 1.74 20.87
C THR A 51 -39.59 1.80 20.37
N ASP A 52 -39.92 0.94 19.42
CA ASP A 52 -41.30 0.58 19.11
C ASP A 52 -42.02 -0.03 20.33
N GLU A 53 -42.83 0.78 21.02
CA GLU A 53 -43.63 0.35 22.17
C GLU A 53 -44.71 -0.67 21.81
N GLU A 54 -45.11 -0.72 20.54
CA GLU A 54 -46.13 -1.63 20.03
C GLU A 54 -45.56 -2.97 19.57
N TRP A 55 -44.23 -3.17 19.60
CA TRP A 55 -43.57 -4.38 19.14
C TRP A 55 -44.02 -5.62 19.94
N PRO A 56 -44.85 -6.50 19.36
CA PRO A 56 -45.32 -7.69 20.05
C PRO A 56 -44.14 -8.65 20.27
N GLU A 57 -44.05 -9.22 21.47
CA GLU A 57 -43.02 -10.20 21.82
C GLU A 57 -41.58 -9.64 21.74
N ARG A 58 -41.38 -8.35 22.06
CA ARG A 58 -40.06 -7.70 22.10
C ARG A 58 -39.02 -8.60 22.80
N PRO A 59 -37.92 -8.95 22.11
CA PRO A 59 -36.87 -9.78 22.68
C PRO A 59 -36.20 -9.12 23.89
N GLN A 60 -35.71 -9.94 24.82
CA GLN A 60 -34.95 -9.48 26.00
C GLN A 60 -33.52 -9.09 25.61
N ALA A 61 -33.37 -8.00 24.87
CA ALA A 61 -32.08 -7.38 24.54
C ALA A 61 -32.12 -5.90 24.91
N GLN A 62 -31.02 -5.42 25.52
CA GLN A 62 -30.87 -4.02 25.89
C GLN A 62 -30.42 -3.18 24.69
N MET A 63 -30.91 -1.96 24.62
CA MET A 63 -30.39 -0.97 23.68
C MET A 63 -28.95 -0.61 24.02
N ARG A 64 -28.17 -0.35 22.98
CA ARG A 64 -26.77 0.03 23.06
C ARG A 64 -26.59 1.49 22.69
N ARG A 65 -25.48 2.08 23.14
CA ARG A 65 -25.05 3.41 22.69
C ARG A 65 -24.80 3.33 21.18
N LEU A 66 -25.07 4.41 20.46
CA LEU A 66 -24.81 4.51 19.01
C LEU A 66 -23.73 5.56 18.77
N VAL A 67 -22.81 5.30 17.84
CA VAL A 67 -21.85 6.28 17.31
C VAL A 67 -21.98 6.34 15.80
N GLU A 68 -21.97 7.54 15.24
CA GLU A 68 -22.19 7.76 13.81
C GLU A 68 -20.88 7.81 13.02
N ILE A 69 -20.90 7.22 11.83
CA ILE A 69 -19.86 7.35 10.81
C ILE A 69 -20.56 7.93 9.56
N PRO A 70 -20.38 9.23 9.26
CA PRO A 70 -21.06 9.88 8.15
C PRO A 70 -20.52 9.44 6.79
N TRP A 71 -21.35 9.57 5.76
CA TRP A 71 -20.93 9.42 4.38
C TRP A 71 -20.38 10.75 3.86
N LEU A 72 -19.12 10.77 3.41
CA LEU A 72 -18.46 12.00 2.96
C LEU A 72 -18.40 12.15 1.43
N THR A 73 -18.95 11.19 0.68
CA THR A 73 -19.04 11.30 -0.79
C THR A 73 -20.43 11.77 -1.20
N ASP A 74 -20.54 12.35 -2.39
CA ASP A 74 -21.77 12.91 -2.97
C ASP A 74 -22.66 11.88 -3.67
N TRP A 75 -22.26 10.60 -3.67
CA TRP A 75 -22.98 9.54 -4.36
C TRP A 75 -23.17 8.31 -3.48
N ALA A 76 -24.26 7.56 -3.71
CA ALA A 76 -24.59 6.37 -2.93
C ALA A 76 -23.95 5.10 -3.53
N PRO A 77 -23.20 4.31 -2.76
CA PRO A 77 -22.67 3.03 -3.19
C PRO A 77 -23.76 1.98 -3.34
N PRO A 78 -23.51 0.88 -4.07
CA PRO A 78 -24.41 -0.26 -4.07
C PRO A 78 -24.54 -0.85 -2.66
N THR A 79 -25.73 -1.32 -2.32
CA THR A 79 -26.01 -1.95 -1.01
C THR A 79 -25.09 -3.13 -0.69
N SER A 80 -24.48 -3.78 -1.69
CA SER A 80 -23.51 -4.86 -1.49
C SER A 80 -22.26 -4.44 -0.70
N ILE A 81 -21.96 -3.14 -0.63
CA ILE A 81 -20.77 -2.60 0.05
C ILE A 81 -20.72 -2.92 1.54
N VAL A 82 -21.87 -3.21 2.14
CA VAL A 82 -22.01 -3.59 3.56
C VAL A 82 -21.16 -4.80 3.94
N PHE A 83 -20.94 -5.72 3.00
CA PHE A 83 -20.09 -6.90 3.21
C PHE A 83 -18.59 -6.61 3.16
N THR A 84 -18.21 -5.46 2.60
CA THR A 84 -16.82 -4.97 2.60
C THR A 84 -16.54 -4.12 3.84
N LEU A 85 -17.54 -3.37 4.32
CA LEU A 85 -17.43 -2.54 5.53
C LEU A 85 -17.31 -3.38 6.81
N ILE A 86 -18.05 -4.49 6.89
CA ILE A 86 -17.98 -5.37 8.06
C ILE A 86 -16.64 -6.11 8.11
N LYS A 87 -15.87 -5.87 9.19
CA LYS A 87 -14.72 -6.69 9.58
C LYS A 87 -15.20 -7.83 10.49
N ASP A 88 -15.13 -7.63 11.80
CA ASP A 88 -15.56 -8.62 12.79
C ASP A 88 -16.70 -8.14 13.68
N ASP A 89 -17.01 -6.83 13.68
CA ASP A 89 -18.05 -6.25 14.54
C ASP A 89 -19.37 -6.02 13.79
N PRO A 90 -20.52 -6.24 14.46
CA PRO A 90 -21.82 -5.93 13.91
C PRO A 90 -22.02 -4.42 13.68
N LEU A 91 -22.69 -4.07 12.57
CA LEU A 91 -22.92 -2.69 12.14
C LEU A 91 -24.41 -2.45 11.86
N ILE A 92 -24.86 -1.22 12.07
CA ILE A 92 -26.10 -0.68 11.51
C ILE A 92 -25.71 0.19 10.32
N ILE A 93 -26.37 0.01 9.18
CA ILE A 93 -26.12 0.77 7.95
C ILE A 93 -27.41 1.49 7.55
N ILE A 94 -27.28 2.78 7.21
CA ILE A 94 -28.33 3.63 6.66
C ILE A 94 -27.99 3.92 5.20
N ASP A 95 -28.80 3.43 4.26
CA ASP A 95 -28.63 3.67 2.82
C ASP A 95 -29.70 4.62 2.27
N ASP A 96 -29.68 4.89 0.97
CA ASP A 96 -30.61 5.82 0.32
C ASP A 96 -32.08 5.40 0.41
N GLN A 97 -32.33 4.11 0.60
CA GLN A 97 -33.67 3.56 0.78
C GLN A 97 -34.20 3.75 2.21
N SER A 98 -33.31 3.80 3.21
CA SER A 98 -33.65 3.91 4.63
C SER A 98 -34.59 5.09 4.98
N PRO A 99 -34.37 6.32 4.50
CA PRO A 99 -35.27 7.45 4.77
C PRO A 99 -36.64 7.33 4.10
N VAL A 100 -36.75 6.51 3.05
CA VAL A 100 -37.96 6.39 2.24
C VAL A 100 -38.90 5.34 2.81
N ASP A 101 -38.37 4.23 3.31
CA ASP A 101 -39.17 3.10 3.80
C ASP A 101 -39.09 2.89 5.32
N HIS A 102 -38.39 3.76 6.05
CA HIS A 102 -38.18 3.67 7.50
C HIS A 102 -37.54 2.34 7.93
N THR A 103 -36.53 1.90 7.18
CA THR A 103 -35.77 0.69 7.50
C THR A 103 -34.29 0.99 7.66
N ALA A 104 -33.56 0.05 8.26
CA ALA A 104 -32.10 0.05 8.32
C ALA A 104 -31.58 -1.34 7.93
N ILE A 105 -30.31 -1.42 7.55
CA ILE A 105 -29.63 -2.68 7.34
C ILE A 105 -28.83 -3.01 8.59
N ILE A 106 -29.00 -4.22 9.10
CA ILE A 106 -28.10 -4.78 10.11
C ILE A 106 -27.16 -5.78 9.45
N VAL A 107 -25.88 -5.71 9.79
CA VAL A 107 -24.82 -6.57 9.26
C VAL A 107 -24.09 -7.19 10.43
N TRP A 108 -23.87 -8.50 10.41
CA TRP A 108 -23.22 -9.20 11.50
C TRP A 108 -22.49 -10.45 11.02
N LYS A 109 -21.60 -10.98 11.85
CA LYS A 109 -20.91 -12.25 11.63
C LYS A 109 -21.10 -13.09 12.89
N SER A 110 -21.92 -14.14 12.81
CA SER A 110 -22.18 -15.00 13.96
C SER A 110 -20.93 -15.76 14.40
N PRO A 111 -20.78 -16.07 15.70
CA PRO A 111 -19.63 -16.84 16.18
C PRO A 111 -19.49 -18.18 15.44
N GLY A 112 -18.32 -18.41 14.83
CA GLY A 112 -18.04 -19.64 14.06
C GLY A 112 -18.55 -19.64 12.61
N ALA A 113 -19.23 -18.59 12.15
CA ALA A 113 -19.58 -18.44 10.74
C ALA A 113 -18.35 -18.05 9.89
N SER A 114 -18.27 -18.61 8.68
CA SER A 114 -17.20 -18.30 7.71
C SER A 114 -17.44 -17.01 6.93
N SER A 115 -18.67 -16.49 6.92
CA SER A 115 -19.06 -15.30 6.16
C SER A 115 -20.04 -14.42 6.94
N PRO A 116 -20.00 -13.09 6.77
CA PRO A 116 -21.00 -12.18 7.32
C PRO A 116 -22.38 -12.37 6.67
N GLU A 117 -23.42 -11.99 7.40
CA GLU A 117 -24.81 -11.93 6.98
C GLU A 117 -25.34 -10.49 7.09
N ALA A 118 -26.34 -10.16 6.28
CA ALA A 118 -27.02 -8.87 6.34
C ALA A 118 -28.53 -9.01 6.13
N ALA A 119 -29.31 -8.17 6.80
CA ALA A 119 -30.76 -8.14 6.68
C ALA A 119 -31.31 -6.71 6.81
N ARG A 120 -32.41 -6.42 6.09
CA ARG A 120 -33.15 -5.17 6.23
C ARG A 120 -34.23 -5.32 7.30
N VAL A 121 -34.28 -4.37 8.23
CA VAL A 121 -35.16 -4.39 9.41
C VAL A 121 -35.79 -3.01 9.63
N PRO A 122 -36.94 -2.91 10.32
CA PRO A 122 -37.48 -1.60 10.75
C PRO A 122 -36.45 -0.82 11.57
N ILE A 123 -36.30 0.47 11.29
CA ILE A 123 -35.24 1.32 11.85
C ILE A 123 -35.36 1.45 13.39
N ASP A 124 -36.57 1.63 13.89
CA ASP A 124 -36.96 1.68 15.32
C ASP A 124 -36.69 0.37 16.11
N ARG A 125 -36.34 -0.72 15.42
CA ARG A 125 -35.99 -2.01 16.02
C ARG A 125 -34.53 -2.40 15.80
N ALA A 126 -33.79 -1.69 14.94
CA ALA A 126 -32.47 -2.09 14.46
C ALA A 126 -31.45 -2.27 15.60
N ASN A 127 -31.42 -1.35 16.57
CA ASN A 127 -30.49 -1.40 17.71
C ASN A 127 -30.65 -2.70 18.53
N VAL A 128 -31.89 -3.09 18.82
CA VAL A 128 -32.22 -4.31 19.56
C VAL A 128 -31.98 -5.55 18.69
N LEU A 129 -32.42 -5.54 17.44
CA LEU A 129 -32.29 -6.68 16.51
C LEU A 129 -30.84 -7.01 16.18
N LEU A 130 -29.95 -6.02 16.08
CA LEU A 130 -28.52 -6.27 15.87
C LEU A 130 -27.91 -7.08 17.02
N GLY A 131 -28.31 -6.80 18.26
CA GLY A 131 -27.85 -7.55 19.44
C GLY A 131 -28.30 -9.01 19.47
N ILE A 132 -29.42 -9.34 18.82
CA ILE A 132 -29.94 -10.70 18.67
C ILE A 132 -29.25 -11.39 17.49
N ALA A 133 -29.12 -10.68 16.38
CA ALA A 133 -28.45 -11.17 15.18
C ALA A 133 -26.99 -11.55 15.46
N ALA A 134 -26.28 -10.73 16.24
CA ALA A 134 -24.92 -11.01 16.70
C ALA A 134 -24.79 -12.33 17.48
N LYS A 135 -25.87 -12.84 18.08
CA LYS A 135 -25.93 -14.15 18.76
C LYS A 135 -26.37 -15.31 17.86
N GLY A 136 -26.69 -15.03 16.59
CA GLY A 136 -27.16 -16.02 15.61
C GLY A 136 -28.67 -16.30 15.69
N GLU A 137 -29.45 -15.43 16.34
CA GLU A 137 -30.86 -15.67 16.66
C GLU A 137 -31.83 -14.82 15.82
N LEU A 138 -31.39 -14.21 14.70
CA LEU A 138 -32.27 -13.39 13.88
C LEU A 138 -33.28 -14.23 13.11
N SER A 139 -34.57 -13.85 13.19
CA SER A 139 -35.66 -14.49 12.46
C SER A 139 -35.42 -14.53 10.94
N SER A 140 -35.90 -15.59 10.29
CA SER A 140 -35.91 -15.73 8.82
C SER A 140 -36.91 -14.81 8.12
N ASN A 141 -37.76 -14.11 8.87
CA ASN A 141 -38.80 -13.24 8.30
C ASN A 141 -38.24 -11.91 7.76
N TYR A 142 -37.01 -11.55 8.11
CA TYR A 142 -36.37 -10.33 7.61
C TYR A 142 -35.69 -10.58 6.27
N PRO A 143 -35.91 -9.71 5.25
CA PRO A 143 -35.27 -9.82 3.95
C PRO A 143 -33.75 -9.87 4.07
N ARG A 144 -33.12 -10.92 3.50
CA ARG A 144 -31.66 -11.08 3.50
C ARG A 144 -31.05 -10.39 2.30
N ILE A 145 -29.93 -9.72 2.53
CA ILE A 145 -29.11 -9.13 1.48
C ILE A 145 -28.06 -10.17 1.10
N LEU A 146 -27.78 -10.32 -0.20
CA LEU A 146 -26.82 -11.28 -0.71
C LEU A 146 -25.54 -10.55 -1.17
N PRO A 147 -24.36 -11.12 -0.93
CA PRO A 147 -23.12 -10.57 -1.45
C PRO A 147 -23.07 -10.69 -2.97
N GLU A 148 -22.49 -9.69 -3.63
CA GLU A 148 -22.23 -9.77 -5.06
C GLU A 148 -21.09 -10.76 -5.36
N PRO A 149 -21.17 -11.50 -6.49
CA PRO A 149 -20.08 -12.38 -6.90
C PRO A 149 -18.82 -11.56 -7.18
N LYS A 150 -17.78 -11.77 -6.38
CA LYS A 150 -16.46 -11.14 -6.58
C LYS A 150 -15.86 -11.62 -7.91
N GLN A 151 -15.55 -10.69 -8.81
CA GLN A 151 -14.64 -10.99 -9.91
C GLN A 151 -13.24 -11.14 -9.33
N GLY A 152 -12.58 -12.25 -9.63
CA GLY A 152 -11.20 -12.48 -9.21
C GLY A 152 -10.26 -11.50 -9.91
N PRO A 153 -9.13 -11.14 -9.28
CA PRO A 153 -8.16 -10.24 -9.88
C PRO A 153 -7.67 -10.80 -11.21
N LEU A 154 -7.60 -9.94 -12.22
CA LEU A 154 -7.03 -10.29 -13.52
C LEU A 154 -5.51 -10.45 -13.35
N ILE A 155 -4.99 -11.66 -13.57
CA ILE A 155 -3.56 -11.92 -13.50
C ILE A 155 -2.89 -11.30 -14.73
N LYS A 156 -2.17 -10.19 -14.54
CA LYS A 156 -1.32 -9.63 -15.60
C LYS A 156 -0.09 -10.53 -15.80
N THR A 157 0.25 -10.80 -17.05
CA THR A 157 1.46 -11.57 -17.39
C THR A 157 2.67 -10.64 -17.42
N THR A 158 3.66 -10.92 -16.58
CA THR A 158 4.96 -10.24 -16.56
C THR A 158 5.71 -10.42 -17.88
N LYS A 159 6.28 -9.33 -18.43
CA LYS A 159 7.00 -9.36 -19.70
C LYS A 159 8.48 -9.65 -19.50
N ALA A 160 8.94 -10.79 -20.01
CA ALA A 160 10.38 -11.09 -20.12
C ALA A 160 10.93 -10.51 -21.43
N ILE A 161 11.85 -9.54 -21.35
CA ILE A 161 12.41 -8.84 -22.53
C ILE A 161 13.92 -8.65 -22.36
N LEU A 162 14.69 -9.05 -23.38
CA LEU A 162 16.11 -8.74 -23.49
C LEU A 162 16.34 -7.52 -24.39
N PRO A 163 17.24 -6.61 -24.01
CA PRO A 163 17.71 -5.55 -24.90
C PRO A 163 18.28 -6.11 -26.21
N PRO A 164 18.25 -5.35 -27.33
CA PRO A 164 18.70 -5.84 -28.63
C PRO A 164 20.13 -6.39 -28.65
N HIS A 165 21.04 -5.79 -27.88
CA HIS A 165 22.44 -6.22 -27.79
C HIS A 165 22.64 -7.54 -27.02
N LEU A 166 21.62 -7.99 -26.27
CA LEU A 166 21.58 -9.28 -25.58
C LEU A 166 20.61 -10.26 -26.24
N SER A 167 20.11 -9.96 -27.45
CA SER A 167 19.11 -10.79 -28.12
C SER A 167 19.61 -12.23 -28.29
N GLY A 168 18.81 -13.19 -27.83
CA GLY A 168 19.12 -14.62 -27.93
C GLY A 168 20.14 -15.13 -26.91
N LEU A 169 20.57 -14.32 -25.95
CA LEU A 169 21.45 -14.76 -24.86
C LEU A 169 20.82 -15.94 -24.11
N ARG A 170 21.64 -16.97 -23.87
CA ARG A 170 21.30 -18.12 -23.03
C ARG A 170 22.43 -18.33 -22.04
N LEU A 171 22.06 -18.45 -20.76
CA LEU A 171 23.03 -18.69 -19.70
C LEU A 171 23.52 -20.14 -19.74
N ASP A 172 24.82 -20.32 -19.52
CA ASP A 172 25.47 -21.62 -19.45
C ASP A 172 25.79 -22.02 -18.00
N PRO A 173 25.45 -23.23 -17.54
CA PRO A 173 25.72 -23.65 -16.16
C PRO A 173 27.21 -23.75 -15.80
N THR A 174 28.12 -23.91 -16.77
CA THR A 174 29.53 -24.21 -16.50
C THR A 174 30.38 -22.96 -16.26
N THR A 175 30.00 -21.82 -16.85
CA THR A 175 30.78 -20.58 -16.76
C THR A 175 29.89 -19.43 -16.27
N PRO A 176 30.25 -18.75 -15.16
CA PRO A 176 29.52 -17.59 -14.70
C PRO A 176 29.42 -16.52 -15.78
N THR A 177 28.18 -16.11 -16.06
CA THR A 177 27.89 -15.07 -17.04
C THR A 177 27.40 -13.83 -16.30
N LEU A 178 28.12 -12.73 -16.47
CA LEU A 178 27.84 -11.43 -15.85
C LEU A 178 27.40 -10.44 -16.93
N ILE A 179 26.29 -9.76 -16.70
CA ILE A 179 25.79 -8.72 -17.61
C ILE A 179 26.01 -7.37 -16.96
N SER A 180 26.73 -6.48 -17.64
CA SER A 180 26.92 -5.15 -17.10
C SER A 180 25.71 -4.26 -17.34
N LEU A 181 25.33 -3.51 -16.32
CA LEU A 181 24.26 -2.52 -16.33
C LEU A 181 24.76 -1.13 -16.79
N VAL A 182 26.08 -0.98 -16.96
CA VAL A 182 26.78 0.22 -17.42
C VAL A 182 27.85 -0.17 -18.42
N HIS A 183 28.38 0.82 -19.17
CA HIS A 183 29.47 0.53 -20.08
C HIS A 183 30.79 0.38 -19.31
N LEU A 184 31.40 -0.82 -19.36
CA LEU A 184 32.70 -1.10 -18.75
C LEU A 184 33.84 -0.78 -19.73
N PRO A 185 34.77 0.13 -19.38
CA PRO A 185 36.00 0.32 -20.13
C PRO A 185 36.84 -0.98 -20.21
N PRO A 186 37.66 -1.18 -21.26
CA PRO A 186 38.47 -2.40 -21.42
C PRO A 186 39.35 -2.73 -20.21
N ASN A 187 40.05 -1.74 -19.66
CA ASN A 187 40.92 -1.93 -18.50
C ASN A 187 40.14 -2.39 -17.26
N THR A 188 38.89 -1.92 -17.11
CA THR A 188 38.00 -2.33 -16.01
C THR A 188 37.61 -3.80 -16.15
N GLN A 189 37.32 -4.25 -17.38
CA GLN A 189 36.98 -5.66 -17.64
C GLN A 189 38.16 -6.58 -17.29
N GLU A 190 39.37 -6.24 -17.73
CA GLU A 190 40.59 -6.99 -17.41
C GLU A 190 40.83 -7.05 -15.88
N ASN A 191 40.63 -5.94 -15.19
CA ASN A 191 40.76 -5.89 -13.73
C ASN A 191 39.71 -6.76 -13.02
N LEU A 192 38.44 -6.74 -13.47
CA LEU A 192 37.37 -7.55 -12.90
C LEU A 192 37.64 -9.05 -13.11
N GLU A 193 38.05 -9.45 -14.32
CA GLU A 193 38.45 -10.83 -14.62
C GLU A 193 39.60 -11.30 -13.74
N SER A 194 40.62 -10.45 -13.55
CA SER A 194 41.76 -10.75 -12.67
C SER A 194 41.33 -10.83 -11.19
N THR A 195 40.40 -10.00 -10.74
CA THR A 195 39.98 -9.92 -9.33
C THR A 195 39.10 -11.11 -8.94
N ILE A 196 38.20 -11.52 -9.83
CA ILE A 196 37.34 -12.69 -9.64
C ILE A 196 38.17 -14.00 -9.65
N GLY A 197 39.30 -14.02 -10.37
CA GLY A 197 40.30 -15.08 -10.26
C GLY A 197 39.90 -16.42 -10.89
N HIS A 198 38.79 -16.46 -11.63
CA HIS A 198 38.34 -17.62 -12.41
C HIS A 198 37.70 -17.18 -13.73
N ARG A 199 37.49 -18.14 -14.64
CA ARG A 199 36.88 -17.87 -15.94
C ARG A 199 35.44 -17.37 -15.77
N ILE A 200 35.12 -16.27 -16.44
CA ILE A 200 33.78 -15.66 -16.52
C ILE A 200 33.50 -15.21 -17.95
N ILE A 201 32.25 -14.88 -18.24
CA ILE A 201 31.82 -14.22 -19.49
C ILE A 201 31.18 -12.89 -19.10
N ILE A 202 31.71 -11.78 -19.62
CA ILE A 202 31.13 -10.45 -19.42
C ILE A 202 30.40 -10.02 -20.70
N HIS A 203 29.10 -9.78 -20.60
CA HIS A 203 28.32 -9.08 -21.61
C HIS A 203 28.25 -7.60 -21.24
N ASN A 204 29.05 -6.80 -21.92
CA ASN A 204 29.17 -5.38 -21.62
C ASN A 204 27.99 -4.57 -22.18
N TRP A 205 27.61 -3.51 -21.48
CA TRP A 205 26.63 -2.56 -21.98
C TRP A 205 27.21 -1.74 -23.15
N PRO A 206 26.41 -1.38 -24.16
CA PRO A 206 26.91 -0.62 -25.30
C PRO A 206 27.47 0.75 -24.89
N PRO A 207 28.58 1.21 -25.50
CA PRO A 207 29.08 2.55 -25.27
C PRO A 207 28.07 3.60 -25.77
N HIS A 208 28.02 4.75 -25.10
CA HIS A 208 27.14 5.89 -25.44
C HIS A 208 25.63 5.64 -25.32
N GLN A 209 25.20 4.59 -24.64
CA GLN A 209 23.81 4.42 -24.23
C GLN A 209 23.66 4.78 -22.75
N GLU A 210 22.47 5.26 -22.38
CA GLU A 210 22.10 5.38 -20.97
C GLU A 210 22.30 4.03 -20.25
N PRO A 211 22.72 4.04 -18.98
CA PRO A 211 22.74 2.86 -18.14
C PRO A 211 21.41 2.11 -18.14
N CYS A 212 21.44 0.83 -17.79
CA CYS A 212 20.25 0.02 -17.63
C CYS A 212 19.32 0.63 -16.57
N SER A 213 18.07 0.89 -16.95
CA SER A 213 17.04 1.33 -15.99
C SER A 213 16.55 0.16 -15.13
N ARG A 214 15.95 0.45 -13.97
CA ARG A 214 15.42 -0.62 -13.09
C ARG A 214 14.28 -1.42 -13.73
N ALA A 215 13.44 -0.77 -14.54
CA ALA A 215 12.42 -1.47 -15.33
C ALA A 215 13.04 -2.41 -16.39
N GLN A 216 14.14 -1.99 -17.04
CA GLN A 216 14.88 -2.84 -17.97
C GLN A 216 15.55 -4.01 -17.25
N LEU A 217 16.17 -3.75 -16.10
CA LEU A 217 16.79 -4.78 -15.25
C LEU A 217 15.76 -5.82 -14.84
N TYR A 218 14.58 -5.40 -14.36
CA TYR A 218 13.51 -6.31 -13.99
C TYR A 218 13.12 -7.24 -15.15
N ARG A 219 12.84 -6.68 -16.33
CA ARG A 219 12.46 -7.46 -17.53
C ARG A 219 13.58 -8.37 -18.03
N MET A 220 14.84 -7.94 -17.88
CA MET A 220 16.02 -8.73 -18.19
C MET A 220 16.21 -9.88 -17.20
N PHE A 221 16.01 -9.63 -15.89
CA PHE A 221 15.97 -10.68 -14.87
C PHE A 221 14.92 -11.72 -15.21
N GLN A 222 13.69 -11.31 -15.53
CA GLN A 222 12.62 -12.26 -15.90
C GLN A 222 12.99 -13.11 -17.13
N ALA A 223 13.79 -12.59 -18.05
CA ALA A 223 14.26 -13.32 -19.23
C ALA A 223 15.45 -14.26 -18.96
N LEU A 224 16.26 -13.98 -17.95
CA LEU A 224 17.54 -14.65 -17.71
C LEU A 224 17.60 -15.46 -16.42
N LYS A 225 16.61 -15.31 -15.53
CA LYS A 225 16.65 -15.90 -14.21
C LYS A 225 16.89 -17.42 -14.26
N ILE A 226 17.82 -17.88 -13.45
CA ILE A 226 18.09 -19.29 -13.21
C ILE A 226 17.02 -19.79 -12.24
N CYS A 227 16.17 -20.72 -12.69
CA CYS A 227 15.09 -21.28 -11.91
C CYS A 227 15.10 -22.81 -11.97
N HIS A 228 14.70 -23.45 -10.87
CA HIS A 228 14.65 -24.91 -10.77
C HIS A 228 13.25 -25.40 -10.40
N PRO A 229 12.78 -26.51 -11.00
CA PRO A 229 11.53 -27.14 -10.60
C PRO A 229 11.55 -27.46 -9.10
N GLY A 230 10.52 -27.02 -8.39
CA GLY A 230 10.38 -27.26 -6.95
C GLY A 230 11.06 -26.25 -6.04
N ASN A 231 11.75 -25.24 -6.60
CA ASN A 231 12.21 -24.06 -5.86
C ASN A 231 11.42 -22.83 -6.30
N ASP A 232 11.03 -22.01 -5.33
CA ASP A 232 10.28 -20.77 -5.57
C ASP A 232 11.20 -19.57 -5.83
N GLN A 233 12.52 -19.75 -5.71
CA GLN A 233 13.51 -18.69 -5.93
C GLN A 233 14.15 -18.77 -7.31
N ALA A 234 14.52 -17.61 -7.83
CA ALA A 234 15.25 -17.46 -9.07
C ALA A 234 16.37 -16.42 -8.93
N PHE A 235 17.45 -16.60 -9.71
CA PHE A 235 18.70 -15.88 -9.49
C PHE A 235 19.31 -15.38 -10.80
N ALA A 236 19.99 -14.24 -10.77
CA ALA A 236 20.84 -13.77 -11.86
C ALA A 236 22.03 -12.94 -11.31
N LEU A 237 23.06 -12.75 -12.14
CA LEU A 237 24.22 -11.93 -11.80
C LEU A 237 24.39 -10.78 -12.80
N PHE A 238 24.72 -9.62 -12.27
CA PHE A 238 24.96 -8.39 -12.98
C PHE A 238 26.24 -7.71 -12.49
N ILE A 239 26.74 -6.75 -13.27
CA ILE A 239 27.78 -5.82 -12.84
C ILE A 239 27.14 -4.44 -12.82
N ASP A 240 27.27 -3.73 -11.70
CA ASP A 240 26.85 -2.34 -11.60
C ASP A 240 28.00 -1.45 -11.13
N GLU A 241 27.76 -0.15 -11.19
CA GLU A 241 28.65 0.91 -10.74
C GLU A 241 27.93 1.72 -9.66
N ASP A 242 28.63 1.94 -8.57
CA ASP A 242 28.32 2.86 -7.48
C ASP A 242 29.44 3.91 -7.37
N ALA A 243 29.32 4.86 -6.43
CA ALA A 243 30.16 6.06 -6.39
C ALA A 243 31.68 5.79 -6.34
N ASP A 244 32.09 4.64 -5.78
CA ASP A 244 33.48 4.33 -5.50
C ASP A 244 34.10 3.27 -6.44
N SER A 245 33.30 2.38 -7.06
CA SER A 245 33.83 1.27 -7.87
C SER A 245 32.77 0.51 -8.68
N TYR A 246 33.20 -0.56 -9.35
CA TYR A 246 32.30 -1.56 -9.93
C TYR A 246 32.16 -2.74 -8.99
N HIS A 247 30.95 -3.30 -8.88
CA HIS A 247 30.68 -4.46 -8.03
C HIS A 247 29.80 -5.48 -8.74
N ILE A 248 29.80 -6.72 -8.22
CA ILE A 248 28.87 -7.75 -8.68
C ILE A 248 27.57 -7.59 -7.93
N VAL A 249 26.49 -7.42 -8.68
CA VAL A 249 25.13 -7.42 -8.14
C VAL A 249 24.52 -8.77 -8.40
N ARG A 250 24.05 -9.42 -7.35
CA ARG A 250 23.13 -10.54 -7.52
C ARG A 250 21.69 -10.04 -7.46
N ALA A 251 20.87 -10.59 -8.32
CA ALA A 251 19.43 -10.39 -8.32
C ALA A 251 18.75 -11.67 -7.84
N THR A 252 17.84 -11.53 -6.87
CA THR A 252 17.01 -12.61 -6.35
C THR A 252 15.55 -12.26 -6.55
N GLY A 253 14.74 -13.21 -6.98
CA GLY A 253 13.29 -13.01 -7.14
C GLY A 253 12.57 -14.34 -7.18
N SER A 254 11.30 -14.33 -7.57
CA SER A 254 10.51 -15.57 -7.64
C SER A 254 10.66 -16.33 -8.96
N SER A 255 10.66 -17.66 -8.88
CA SER A 255 10.57 -18.54 -10.04
C SER A 255 9.14 -18.60 -10.59
N VAL A 256 8.13 -18.45 -9.73
CA VAL A 256 6.70 -18.46 -10.09
C VAL A 256 6.11 -17.08 -9.82
N PRO A 257 5.35 -16.48 -10.76
CA PRO A 257 4.55 -15.31 -10.44
C PRO A 257 3.44 -15.75 -9.48
N ASN A 258 3.71 -15.72 -8.18
CA ASN A 258 2.73 -16.03 -7.15
C ASN A 258 1.78 -14.83 -7.06
N ILE A 259 0.51 -15.04 -7.36
CA ILE A 259 -0.41 -13.93 -7.69
C ILE A 259 -0.85 -13.14 -6.45
N SER A 260 -0.70 -13.71 -5.25
CA SER A 260 -1.17 -13.09 -4.00
C SER A 260 -0.08 -12.50 -3.11
N ASP A 261 1.19 -12.80 -3.36
CA ASP A 261 2.30 -12.31 -2.53
C ASP A 261 3.07 -11.20 -3.27
N PRO A 262 3.05 -9.95 -2.76
CA PRO A 262 3.82 -8.85 -3.33
C PRO A 262 5.32 -9.14 -3.38
N GLY A 263 5.87 -9.83 -2.37
CA GLY A 263 7.29 -10.19 -2.31
C GLY A 263 7.72 -11.05 -3.51
N ALA A 264 6.85 -11.97 -3.92
CA ALA A 264 7.10 -12.84 -5.08
C ALA A 264 7.12 -12.10 -6.43
N LYS A 265 6.64 -10.86 -6.51
CA LYS A 265 6.65 -10.06 -7.74
C LYS A 265 7.87 -9.15 -7.86
N LYS A 266 8.74 -9.10 -6.85
CA LYS A 266 9.90 -8.20 -6.80
C LYS A 266 11.18 -8.88 -7.22
N VAL A 267 12.18 -8.04 -7.51
CA VAL A 267 13.57 -8.45 -7.64
C VAL A 267 14.38 -7.70 -6.59
N GLU A 268 15.07 -8.41 -5.72
CA GLU A 268 15.98 -7.85 -4.73
C GLU A 268 17.41 -7.86 -5.26
N LEU A 269 18.07 -6.70 -5.20
CA LEU A 269 19.48 -6.55 -5.55
C LEU A 269 20.36 -6.45 -4.32
N SER A 270 21.44 -7.24 -4.30
CA SER A 270 22.47 -7.10 -3.26
C SER A 270 23.85 -7.35 -3.83
N THR A 271 24.86 -6.74 -3.21
CA THR A 271 26.25 -6.90 -3.60
C THR A 271 26.74 -8.30 -3.25
N LEU A 272 27.42 -8.94 -4.20
CA LEU A 272 28.08 -10.22 -4.04
C LEU A 272 29.61 -10.01 -4.06
N PRO A 273 30.36 -10.49 -3.05
CA PRO A 273 31.81 -10.44 -3.08
C PRO A 273 32.39 -11.19 -4.29
N PHE A 274 33.47 -10.66 -4.89
CA PHE A 274 34.06 -11.20 -6.12
C PHE A 274 34.45 -12.68 -5.99
N GLU A 275 34.96 -13.10 -4.84
CA GLU A 275 35.37 -14.47 -4.54
C GLU A 275 34.20 -15.45 -4.44
N GLN A 276 32.96 -14.96 -4.31
CA GLN A 276 31.76 -15.80 -4.21
C GLN A 276 31.06 -16.04 -5.55
N VAL A 277 31.49 -15.40 -6.64
CA VAL A 277 30.82 -15.48 -7.96
C VAL A 277 30.67 -16.93 -8.43
N GLN A 278 31.73 -17.74 -8.40
CA GLN A 278 31.66 -19.15 -8.77
C GLN A 278 30.75 -19.97 -7.84
N ASN A 279 30.81 -19.72 -6.53
CA ASN A 279 30.00 -20.43 -5.54
C ASN A 279 28.52 -20.15 -5.75
N PHE A 280 28.18 -18.87 -5.95
CA PHE A 280 26.82 -18.42 -6.26
C PHE A 280 26.31 -19.07 -7.55
N TRP A 281 27.09 -19.00 -8.64
CA TRP A 281 26.69 -19.57 -9.92
C TRP A 281 26.43 -21.08 -9.81
N THR A 282 27.32 -21.80 -9.13
CA THR A 282 27.20 -23.24 -8.93
C THR A 282 25.96 -23.59 -8.10
N ALA A 283 25.69 -22.84 -7.02
CA ALA A 283 24.54 -23.05 -6.15
C ALA A 283 23.21 -22.69 -6.82
N ALA A 284 23.20 -21.64 -7.65
CA ALA A 284 22.02 -21.24 -8.41
C ALA A 284 21.58 -22.35 -9.39
N TRP A 285 22.53 -23.01 -10.06
CA TRP A 285 22.28 -24.11 -11.01
C TRP A 285 22.16 -25.50 -10.36
N ASN A 286 22.66 -25.69 -9.14
CA ASN A 286 22.66 -26.97 -8.45
C ASN A 286 22.15 -26.79 -7.02
N PRO A 287 20.82 -26.74 -6.82
CA PRO A 287 20.23 -26.48 -5.50
C PRO A 287 20.65 -27.48 -4.40
N GLU A 288 21.07 -28.68 -4.79
CA GLU A 288 21.52 -29.75 -3.89
C GLU A 288 23.04 -29.74 -3.65
N SER A 289 23.81 -28.83 -4.27
CA SER A 289 25.27 -28.84 -4.14
C SER A 289 25.75 -28.56 -2.71
N ARG A 290 24.90 -27.90 -1.92
CA ARG A 290 25.08 -27.67 -0.48
C ARG A 290 23.75 -27.78 0.21
N THR A 291 23.72 -28.50 1.32
CA THR A 291 22.52 -28.62 2.16
C THR A 291 22.84 -28.06 3.53
N PRO A 292 22.31 -26.89 3.90
CA PRO A 292 22.55 -26.31 5.21
C PRO A 292 21.95 -27.20 6.30
N SER A 293 22.53 -27.13 7.49
CA SER A 293 22.07 -27.91 8.67
C SER A 293 20.67 -27.47 9.15
N ARG A 294 20.23 -26.27 8.78
CA ARG A 294 18.93 -25.70 9.10
C ARG A 294 18.40 -24.90 7.92
N MET A 295 17.17 -25.21 7.52
CA MET A 295 16.41 -24.43 6.55
C MET A 295 15.29 -23.65 7.25
N PRO A 296 14.88 -22.48 6.73
CA PRO A 296 13.67 -21.82 7.18
C PRO A 296 12.48 -22.77 7.06
N GLN A 297 11.64 -22.79 8.08
CA GLN A 297 10.30 -23.36 7.93
C GLN A 297 9.39 -22.23 7.46
N GLY A 298 8.77 -22.43 6.31
CA GLY A 298 7.90 -21.45 5.69
C GLY A 298 7.14 -22.02 4.51
N PRO A 299 6.19 -21.26 3.96
CA PRO A 299 5.41 -21.69 2.81
C PRO A 299 6.24 -21.74 1.51
N TYR A 300 7.38 -21.04 1.46
CA TYR A 300 8.27 -20.98 0.30
C TYR A 300 9.28 -22.11 0.27
N ARG A 301 9.56 -22.62 -0.93
CA ARG A 301 10.60 -23.60 -1.21
C ARG A 301 11.88 -22.90 -1.61
N TYR A 302 12.76 -22.71 -0.63
CA TYR A 302 14.06 -22.07 -0.81
C TYR A 302 15.08 -23.01 -1.47
N ASN A 303 15.98 -22.44 -2.29
CA ASN A 303 17.15 -23.15 -2.79
C ASN A 303 18.13 -23.39 -1.61
N PRO A 304 18.38 -24.65 -1.19
CA PRO A 304 19.22 -24.93 -0.02
C PRO A 304 20.67 -24.49 -0.21
N ALA A 305 21.25 -24.69 -1.39
CA ALA A 305 22.63 -24.31 -1.67
C ALA A 305 22.86 -22.80 -1.61
N MET A 306 21.80 -22.01 -1.81
CA MET A 306 21.83 -20.56 -1.77
C MET A 306 21.74 -19.98 -0.35
N TRP A 307 21.30 -20.77 0.64
CA TRP A 307 21.02 -20.27 1.99
C TRP A 307 22.26 -19.70 2.70
N GLU A 308 23.40 -20.37 2.62
CA GLU A 308 24.66 -19.91 3.25
C GLU A 308 25.32 -18.75 2.48
N LEU A 309 24.93 -18.55 1.23
CA LEU A 309 25.37 -17.42 0.42
C LEU A 309 24.41 -16.23 0.54
N HIS A 310 23.24 -16.43 1.14
CA HIS A 310 22.21 -15.41 1.23
C HIS A 310 22.64 -14.31 2.20
N THR A 311 22.49 -13.07 1.75
CA THR A 311 22.59 -11.86 2.58
C THR A 311 21.18 -11.36 2.70
N PHE A 312 20.74 -11.13 3.94
CA PHE A 312 19.44 -10.53 4.18
C PHE A 312 19.49 -9.05 3.78
N GLY A 313 18.43 -8.60 3.11
CA GLY A 313 18.31 -7.23 2.62
C GLY A 313 18.87 -7.02 1.21
N GLY A 314 18.56 -5.85 0.66
CA GLY A 314 18.91 -5.46 -0.70
C GLY A 314 17.95 -4.41 -1.22
N GLU A 315 18.29 -3.80 -2.34
CA GLU A 315 17.42 -2.83 -3.02
C GLU A 315 16.26 -3.58 -3.72
N PRO A 316 15.00 -3.31 -3.36
CA PRO A 316 13.86 -3.96 -3.97
C PRO A 316 13.45 -3.23 -5.27
N ILE A 317 13.24 -3.99 -6.33
CA ILE A 317 12.77 -3.51 -7.64
C ILE A 317 11.35 -4.02 -7.88
N VAL A 318 10.46 -3.07 -8.18
CA VAL A 318 9.06 -3.28 -8.53
C VAL A 318 8.89 -3.94 -9.91
N ASP A 319 7.82 -4.73 -10.11
CA ASP A 319 7.38 -5.11 -11.46
C ASP A 319 6.81 -3.87 -12.18
N PRO A 320 7.44 -3.37 -13.26
CA PRO A 320 6.94 -2.21 -13.98
C PRO A 320 5.62 -2.46 -14.73
N ASP A 321 5.22 -3.73 -14.91
CA ASP A 321 3.97 -4.11 -15.57
C ASP A 321 2.83 -4.41 -14.54
N ASP A 322 3.14 -4.51 -13.25
CA ASP A 322 2.20 -4.69 -12.13
C ASP A 322 2.70 -3.95 -10.86
N ILE A 323 2.78 -2.62 -10.94
CA ILE A 323 3.25 -1.78 -9.84
C ILE A 323 2.41 -2.01 -8.56
N PRO A 324 1.06 -1.90 -8.57
CA PRO A 324 0.27 -1.97 -7.34
C PRO A 324 0.36 -3.33 -6.65
N GLY A 325 0.43 -4.41 -7.43
CA GLY A 325 0.62 -5.75 -6.90
C GLY A 325 2.01 -6.01 -6.33
N SER A 326 2.98 -5.12 -6.60
CA SER A 326 4.39 -5.26 -6.27
C SER A 326 4.88 -4.22 -5.25
N LEU A 327 4.00 -3.45 -4.61
CA LEU A 327 4.35 -2.53 -3.52
C LEU A 327 4.28 -3.28 -2.16
N ASP A 328 5.29 -3.11 -1.29
CA ASP A 328 5.29 -3.72 0.07
C ASP A 328 6.23 -3.07 1.10
N THR A 329 7.23 -2.32 0.65
CA THR A 329 8.31 -1.76 1.45
C THR A 329 8.28 -0.24 1.33
N SER A 330 9.32 0.43 1.81
CA SER A 330 9.46 1.87 1.71
C SER A 330 9.56 2.32 0.26
N ILE A 331 8.76 3.29 -0.15
CA ILE A 331 8.59 3.65 -1.56
C ILE A 331 9.04 5.09 -1.81
N ILE A 332 9.77 5.28 -2.89
CA ILE A 332 10.07 6.58 -3.49
C ILE A 332 9.45 6.60 -4.89
N PHE A 333 8.41 7.41 -5.09
CA PHE A 333 7.82 7.64 -6.42
C PHE A 333 8.61 8.68 -7.20
N ILE A 334 8.87 8.41 -8.48
CA ILE A 334 9.48 9.36 -9.40
C ILE A 334 8.35 9.97 -10.24
N LEU A 335 8.07 11.26 -10.02
CA LEU A 335 6.90 11.93 -10.58
C LEU A 335 7.13 12.50 -11.98
N GLU A 336 8.38 12.84 -12.32
CA GLU A 336 8.75 13.41 -13.62
C GLU A 336 9.76 12.52 -14.35
N PRO A 337 9.73 12.44 -15.71
CA PRO A 337 10.67 11.59 -16.43
C PRO A 337 12.14 11.97 -16.14
N MET A 338 12.90 10.98 -15.69
CA MET A 338 14.33 11.09 -15.44
C MET A 338 15.09 9.98 -16.17
N THR A 339 16.27 10.32 -16.68
CA THR A 339 17.19 9.36 -17.27
C THR A 339 17.77 8.43 -16.20
N PRO A 340 18.18 7.20 -16.57
CA PRO A 340 18.87 6.31 -15.65
C PRO A 340 20.12 6.94 -15.02
N THR A 341 20.84 7.78 -15.76
CA THR A 341 22.00 8.53 -15.24
C THR A 341 21.59 9.53 -14.15
N GLU A 342 20.54 10.33 -14.38
CA GLU A 342 20.02 11.27 -13.38
C GLU A 342 19.58 10.55 -12.10
N LEU A 343 18.82 9.45 -12.23
CA LEU A 343 18.36 8.67 -11.06
C LEU A 343 19.49 8.04 -10.27
N ARG A 344 20.53 7.53 -10.95
CA ARG A 344 21.74 7.02 -10.29
C ARG A 344 22.41 8.10 -9.46
N LYS A 345 22.51 9.32 -9.99
CA LYS A 345 23.09 10.46 -9.28
C LYS A 345 22.27 10.84 -8.04
N ILE A 346 20.95 10.94 -8.14
CA ILE A 346 20.10 11.23 -6.98
C ILE A 346 20.31 10.18 -5.88
N ARG A 347 20.35 8.90 -6.26
CA ARG A 347 20.57 7.80 -5.30
C ARG A 347 21.94 7.90 -4.61
N SER A 348 23.00 8.18 -5.37
CA SER A 348 24.35 8.30 -4.83
C SER A 348 24.59 9.58 -4.01
N GLU A 349 23.74 10.60 -4.17
CA GLU A 349 23.89 11.85 -3.43
C GLU A 349 23.01 11.88 -2.19
N MET A 350 21.76 11.42 -2.32
CA MET A 350 20.77 11.57 -1.26
C MET A 350 20.66 10.31 -0.41
N PHE A 351 20.66 9.10 -0.97
CA PHE A 351 20.30 7.88 -0.22
C PHE A 351 21.48 6.95 0.11
N THR A 352 22.70 7.48 0.25
CA THR A 352 23.90 6.66 0.45
C THR A 352 24.04 6.02 1.83
N GLN A 353 23.42 6.61 2.86
CA GLN A 353 23.53 6.16 4.25
C GLN A 353 22.22 5.63 4.83
N SER A 354 21.19 5.46 3.99
CA SER A 354 19.92 4.95 4.46
C SER A 354 20.01 3.46 4.80
N ASP A 355 19.63 3.12 6.04
CA ASP A 355 19.42 1.72 6.45
C ASP A 355 18.12 1.13 5.86
N GLU A 356 17.29 1.96 5.21
CA GLU A 356 15.97 1.60 4.71
C GLU A 356 16.03 1.15 3.23
N PRO A 357 15.57 -0.07 2.90
CA PRO A 357 15.55 -0.56 1.52
C PRO A 357 14.42 0.09 0.71
N TYR A 358 14.65 1.31 0.22
CA TYR A 358 13.69 2.03 -0.61
C TYR A 358 13.50 1.38 -1.98
N MET A 359 12.24 1.19 -2.34
CA MET A 359 11.75 0.83 -3.67
C MET A 359 11.53 2.10 -4.49
N TRP A 360 12.31 2.27 -5.54
CA TRP A 360 12.20 3.40 -6.46
C TRP A 360 11.25 3.05 -7.60
N VAL A 361 10.13 3.76 -7.69
CA VAL A 361 9.04 3.46 -8.62
C VAL A 361 8.87 4.62 -9.59
N ASP A 362 9.25 4.38 -10.84
CA ASP A 362 8.99 5.35 -11.91
C ASP A 362 7.53 5.23 -12.36
N VAL A 363 6.76 6.29 -12.10
CA VAL A 363 5.36 6.42 -12.48
C VAL A 363 5.14 7.58 -13.45
N SER A 364 6.22 8.25 -13.88
CA SER A 364 6.16 9.50 -14.65
C SER A 364 5.43 9.38 -15.99
N ASP A 365 5.41 8.18 -16.59
CA ASP A 365 4.66 7.87 -17.81
C ASP A 365 3.17 7.58 -17.58
N ARG A 366 2.76 7.42 -16.31
CA ARG A 366 1.37 7.15 -15.90
C ARG A 366 0.66 8.40 -15.38
N LEU A 367 1.41 9.42 -14.99
CA LEU A 367 0.82 10.62 -14.39
C LEU A 367 0.30 11.59 -15.47
N ILE A 368 -0.85 12.21 -15.18
CA ILE A 368 -1.39 13.30 -15.99
C ILE A 368 -0.58 14.59 -15.75
N SER A 369 -0.06 14.77 -14.53
CA SER A 369 0.79 15.86 -14.08
C SER A 369 1.89 15.33 -13.15
N PRO A 370 3.12 15.88 -13.19
CA PRO A 370 4.23 15.42 -12.37
C PRO A 370 4.15 16.00 -10.93
N ASP A 371 3.02 15.79 -10.27
CA ASP A 371 2.74 16.30 -8.92
C ASP A 371 1.88 15.31 -8.11
N MET A 372 1.62 15.66 -6.85
CA MET A 372 0.78 14.84 -5.97
C MET A 372 -0.64 14.65 -6.51
N GLN A 373 -1.20 15.63 -7.22
CA GLN A 373 -2.54 15.49 -7.80
C GLN A 373 -2.57 14.46 -8.93
N GLY A 374 -1.53 14.42 -9.77
CA GLY A 374 -1.33 13.42 -10.80
C GLY A 374 -1.11 12.03 -10.22
N LEU A 375 -0.34 11.93 -9.12
CA LEU A 375 -0.13 10.67 -8.40
C LEU A 375 -1.43 10.13 -7.80
N LEU A 376 -2.25 10.97 -7.16
CA LEU A 376 -3.56 10.55 -6.65
C LEU A 376 -4.49 10.09 -7.77
N ALA A 377 -4.52 10.80 -8.90
CA ALA A 377 -5.31 10.38 -10.06
C ALA A 377 -4.84 9.01 -10.61
N TYR A 378 -3.54 8.70 -10.52
CA TYR A 378 -3.02 7.38 -10.85
C TYR A 378 -3.45 6.29 -9.85
N PHE A 379 -3.45 6.59 -8.54
CA PHE A 379 -3.99 5.69 -7.52
C PHE A 379 -5.50 5.44 -7.67
N GLU A 380 -6.25 6.37 -8.26
CA GLU A 380 -7.67 6.18 -8.58
C GLU A 380 -7.91 5.39 -9.87
N SER A 381 -6.86 5.00 -10.59
CA SER A 381 -6.97 4.23 -11.82
C SER A 381 -7.37 2.77 -11.57
N GLU A 382 -7.79 2.08 -12.64
CA GLU A 382 -8.15 0.66 -12.60
C GLU A 382 -7.02 -0.24 -12.04
N GLU A 383 -5.75 0.21 -12.12
CA GLU A 383 -4.60 -0.57 -11.63
C GLU A 383 -4.64 -0.80 -10.11
N PHE A 384 -5.20 0.15 -9.35
CA PHE A 384 -5.32 0.09 -7.89
C PHE A 384 -6.70 -0.37 -7.40
N THR A 385 -7.60 -0.82 -8.29
CA THR A 385 -8.95 -1.26 -7.88
C THR A 385 -8.93 -2.37 -6.83
N HIS A 386 -7.90 -3.24 -6.87
CA HIS A 386 -7.72 -4.35 -5.94
C HIS A 386 -6.53 -4.19 -4.99
N HIS A 387 -5.84 -3.07 -5.04
CA HIS A 387 -4.63 -2.81 -4.27
C HIS A 387 -4.76 -1.43 -3.61
N ALA A 388 -4.66 -1.37 -2.29
CA ALA A 388 -4.63 -0.09 -1.60
C ALA A 388 -3.33 0.66 -1.97
N PRO A 389 -3.39 1.98 -2.20
CA PRO A 389 -2.20 2.82 -2.28
C PRO A 389 -1.36 2.74 -0.99
N PRO A 390 -0.05 3.05 -1.03
CA PRO A 390 0.80 3.01 0.16
C PRO A 390 0.37 4.03 1.20
N SER A 391 0.23 3.63 2.45
CA SER A 391 -0.10 4.53 3.57
C SER A 391 0.82 5.75 3.64
N GLN A 392 2.13 5.54 3.50
CA GLN A 392 3.11 6.61 3.49
C GLN A 392 4.18 6.33 2.43
N PHE A 393 4.71 7.39 1.84
CA PHE A 393 5.73 7.28 0.81
C PHE A 393 6.53 8.58 0.70
N LEU A 394 7.67 8.46 0.04
CA LEU A 394 8.44 9.57 -0.47
C LEU A 394 8.14 9.76 -1.95
N ALA A 395 8.31 10.98 -2.46
CA ALA A 395 8.29 11.24 -3.88
C ALA A 395 9.33 12.29 -4.27
N ILE A 396 9.85 12.15 -5.49
CA ILE A 396 10.86 13.02 -6.06
C ILE A 396 10.44 13.50 -7.44
N ASP A 397 10.94 14.66 -7.83
CA ASP A 397 10.65 15.30 -9.10
C ASP A 397 11.85 16.08 -9.62
N ARG A 398 11.64 16.91 -10.65
CA ARG A 398 12.71 17.70 -11.26
C ARG A 398 13.36 18.68 -10.29
N LYS A 399 12.62 19.18 -9.30
CA LYS A 399 13.18 20.04 -8.25
C LYS A 399 14.20 19.25 -7.44
N THR A 400 13.84 18.03 -7.00
CA THR A 400 14.78 17.13 -6.31
C THR A 400 16.07 16.92 -7.10
N LEU A 401 15.97 16.72 -8.42
CA LEU A 401 17.15 16.59 -9.27
C LEU A 401 17.95 17.89 -9.32
N SER A 402 17.29 19.04 -9.55
CA SER A 402 17.95 20.34 -9.61
C SER A 402 18.77 20.58 -8.34
N ASP A 403 18.13 20.35 -7.20
CA ASP A 403 18.73 20.48 -5.89
C ASP A 403 19.92 19.49 -5.80
N ALA A 404 19.74 18.20 -6.05
CA ALA A 404 20.84 17.21 -6.04
C ALA A 404 22.05 17.53 -6.96
N MET A 405 21.91 18.46 -7.92
CA MET A 405 22.99 18.90 -8.80
C MET A 405 23.81 20.08 -8.25
N ASP A 406 23.29 20.81 -7.25
CA ASP A 406 23.94 21.97 -6.66
C ASP A 406 25.03 21.58 -5.63
N PRO A 407 26.02 22.45 -5.34
CA PRO A 407 27.15 22.15 -4.46
C PRO A 407 26.72 21.80 -3.02
N ILE A 408 27.48 20.92 -2.35
CA ILE A 408 27.17 20.41 -1.00
C ILE A 408 27.09 21.52 0.06
N ASP A 409 27.82 22.61 -0.11
CA ASP A 409 27.88 23.72 0.85
C ASP A 409 26.64 24.65 0.79
N GLU A 410 25.73 24.44 -0.18
CA GLU A 410 24.51 25.24 -0.38
C GLU A 410 23.22 24.45 -0.06
N ARG A 411 23.33 23.25 0.56
CA ARG A 411 22.25 22.25 0.72
C ARG A 411 21.39 22.33 1.99
N GLU A 412 21.79 23.13 2.99
CA GLU A 412 21.16 23.11 4.33
C GLU A 412 19.69 23.60 4.37
N ASP A 413 19.13 24.14 3.28
CA ASP A 413 17.75 24.68 3.22
C ASP A 413 16.89 24.04 2.10
N TRP A 414 17.21 22.84 1.61
CA TRP A 414 16.57 22.29 0.40
C TRP A 414 15.29 21.51 0.68
N GLU A 415 14.13 22.11 0.40
CA GLU A 415 12.85 21.38 0.35
C GLU A 415 12.74 20.51 -0.93
N ALA A 416 13.55 19.46 -1.03
CA ALA A 416 13.76 18.68 -2.25
C ALA A 416 12.84 17.45 -2.36
N ILE A 417 12.53 16.77 -1.25
CA ILE A 417 11.79 15.51 -1.24
C ILE A 417 10.37 15.74 -0.71
N ILE A 418 9.38 15.16 -1.39
CA ILE A 418 8.01 15.13 -0.91
C ILE A 418 7.85 13.96 0.06
N VAL A 419 7.38 14.23 1.27
CA VAL A 419 6.91 13.22 2.22
C VAL A 419 5.40 13.25 2.20
N ALA A 420 4.75 12.09 2.05
CA ALA A 420 3.30 11.99 2.07
C ALA A 420 2.80 10.89 3.00
N SER A 421 1.67 11.14 3.67
CA SER A 421 0.97 10.19 4.55
C SER A 421 -0.54 10.30 4.39
N TYR A 422 -1.21 9.15 4.42
CA TYR A 422 -2.67 9.06 4.52
C TYR A 422 -3.19 9.75 5.79
N GLU A 423 -2.41 9.71 6.87
CA GLU A 423 -2.78 10.26 8.18
C GLU A 423 -3.12 11.75 8.09
N GLY A 424 -2.37 12.54 7.32
CA GLY A 424 -2.69 13.96 7.12
C GLY A 424 -4.04 14.16 6.42
N GLY A 425 -4.51 13.17 5.64
CA GLY A 425 -5.80 13.17 4.94
C GLY A 425 -6.91 12.41 5.64
N ASP A 426 -6.63 11.84 6.81
CA ASP A 426 -7.62 11.10 7.56
C ASP A 426 -8.55 12.02 8.33
N ILE A 427 -9.83 11.68 8.28
CA ILE A 427 -10.83 12.27 9.16
C ILE A 427 -11.17 11.22 10.19
N TRP A 428 -10.75 11.48 11.42
CA TRP A 428 -10.97 10.61 12.55
C TRP A 428 -12.33 10.87 13.18
N PHE A 429 -13.03 9.79 13.53
CA PHE A 429 -14.27 9.83 14.29
C PHE A 429 -14.01 9.36 15.70
N GLU A 430 -14.21 10.26 16.65
CA GLU A 430 -13.94 10.03 18.07
C GLU A 430 -15.22 10.13 18.90
N ASP A 431 -15.29 9.34 19.96
CA ASP A 431 -16.35 9.47 20.96
C ASP A 431 -16.08 10.63 21.94
N GLU A 432 -17.00 10.83 22.89
CA GLU A 432 -16.89 11.87 23.92
C GLU A 432 -15.67 11.71 24.86
N GLU A 433 -14.99 10.56 24.82
CA GLU A 433 -13.79 10.26 25.59
C GLU A 433 -12.51 10.35 24.73
N HIS A 434 -12.59 10.94 23.53
CA HIS A 434 -11.49 11.03 22.55
C HIS A 434 -10.97 9.66 22.10
N ARG A 435 -11.83 8.64 22.11
CA ARG A 435 -11.49 7.33 21.56
C ARG A 435 -11.91 7.26 20.12
N ALA A 436 -10.94 7.16 19.21
CA ALA A 436 -11.20 6.93 17.81
C ALA A 436 -11.92 5.58 17.59
N PHE A 437 -13.06 5.62 16.89
CA PHE A 437 -13.87 4.44 16.55
C PHE A 437 -13.93 4.18 15.04
N GLY A 438 -13.46 5.12 14.23
CA GLY A 438 -13.18 4.89 12.82
C GLY A 438 -12.50 6.10 12.19
N HIS A 439 -12.12 5.96 10.92
CA HIS A 439 -11.66 7.07 10.10
C HIS A 439 -12.10 6.90 8.65
N ILE A 440 -12.05 7.99 7.88
CA ILE A 440 -12.10 7.96 6.41
C ILE A 440 -10.83 8.64 5.88
N SER A 441 -10.08 7.92 5.05
CA SER A 441 -8.92 8.47 4.35
C SER A 441 -9.38 9.26 3.14
N THR A 442 -9.46 10.59 3.28
CA THR A 442 -9.95 11.47 2.22
C THR A 442 -8.89 11.90 1.21
N GLY A 443 -7.63 11.56 1.47
CA GLY A 443 -6.52 11.87 0.59
C GLY A 443 -5.18 11.65 1.28
N TYR A 444 -4.20 12.48 0.92
CA TYR A 444 -2.88 12.52 1.55
C TYR A 444 -2.57 13.92 2.05
N GLY A 445 -1.99 13.98 3.24
CA GLY A 445 -1.13 15.08 3.62
C GLY A 445 0.23 14.91 2.95
N TYR A 446 0.79 15.98 2.41
CA TYR A 446 2.14 15.99 1.89
C TYR A 446 2.87 17.29 2.19
N ASP A 447 4.17 17.20 2.42
CA ASP A 447 5.04 18.34 2.65
C ASP A 447 6.36 18.14 1.89
N ARG A 448 7.11 19.22 1.67
CA ARG A 448 8.48 19.11 1.13
C ARG A 448 9.49 19.37 2.23
N LYS A 449 10.50 18.50 2.29
CA LYS A 449 11.56 18.55 3.27
C LYS A 449 12.92 18.32 2.62
N ASP A 450 13.97 18.65 3.35
CA ASP A 450 15.30 18.20 2.98
C ASP A 450 15.45 16.68 3.13
N PHE A 451 16.60 16.17 2.70
CA PHE A 451 16.82 14.73 2.68
C PHE A 451 16.73 14.10 4.07
N GLU A 452 17.43 14.67 5.06
CA GLU A 452 17.52 14.10 6.40
C GLU A 452 16.18 14.20 7.12
N GLU A 453 15.50 15.35 7.00
CA GLU A 453 14.17 15.56 7.54
C GLU A 453 13.11 14.68 6.86
N ALA A 454 13.19 14.48 5.54
CA ALA A 454 12.27 13.62 4.81
C ALA A 454 12.40 12.15 5.22
N GLU A 455 13.64 11.66 5.34
CA GLU A 455 13.90 10.31 5.81
C GLU A 455 13.45 10.14 7.26
N MET A 456 13.78 11.08 8.14
CA MET A 456 13.36 11.07 9.54
C MET A 456 11.82 11.07 9.65
N ALA A 457 11.14 11.95 8.94
CA ALA A 457 9.68 12.01 8.93
C ALA A 457 9.08 10.70 8.39
N TYR A 458 9.61 10.18 7.27
CA TYR A 458 9.16 8.92 6.69
C TYR A 458 9.31 7.74 7.66
N ILE A 459 10.46 7.60 8.31
CA ILE A 459 10.72 6.53 9.29
C ILE A 459 9.75 6.68 10.47
N ASN A 460 9.60 7.88 11.04
CA ASN A 460 8.71 8.12 12.17
C ASN A 460 7.25 7.78 11.85
N LEU A 461 6.77 8.17 10.66
CA LEU A 461 5.44 7.80 10.16
C LEU A 461 5.31 6.28 10.00
N LYS A 462 6.33 5.64 9.40
CA LYS A 462 6.32 4.20 9.13
C LYS A 462 6.29 3.36 10.42
N ILE A 463 6.96 3.80 11.47
CA ILE A 463 6.98 3.10 12.77
C ILE A 463 5.92 3.64 13.75
N GLU A 464 5.06 4.56 13.30
CA GLU A 464 4.01 5.21 14.10
C GLU A 464 4.56 5.87 15.39
N ASN A 465 5.76 6.45 15.34
CA ASN A 465 6.40 7.10 16.49
C ASN A 465 5.95 8.56 16.69
N MET A 466 5.60 9.26 15.61
CA MET A 466 5.06 10.63 15.63
C MET A 466 3.97 10.76 14.56
N SER A 467 2.98 11.61 14.82
CA SER A 467 1.91 11.90 13.85
C SER A 467 2.38 12.76 12.68
N TYR A 468 1.67 12.69 11.56
CA TYR A 468 1.91 13.55 10.40
C TYR A 468 1.87 15.03 10.76
N ASP A 469 0.89 15.47 11.54
CA ASP A 469 0.72 16.88 11.92
C ASP A 469 1.90 17.40 12.78
N GLU A 470 2.52 16.53 13.59
CA GLU A 470 3.72 16.88 14.36
C GLU A 470 4.97 17.03 13.47
N LEU A 471 5.08 16.23 12.41
CA LEU A 471 6.24 16.21 11.51
C LEU A 471 6.13 17.23 10.38
N CYS A 472 4.91 17.52 9.95
CA CYS A 472 4.58 18.34 8.78
C CYS A 472 3.51 19.39 9.13
N PRO A 473 3.78 20.31 10.08
CA PRO A 473 2.77 21.26 10.56
C PRO A 473 2.26 22.23 9.48
N ASP A 474 3.11 22.52 8.48
CA ASP A 474 2.77 23.36 7.32
C ASP A 474 2.40 22.53 6.07
N GLY A 475 2.12 21.24 6.28
CA GLY A 475 1.78 20.28 5.24
C GLY A 475 0.54 20.69 4.45
N ARG A 476 0.52 20.28 3.18
CA ARG A 476 -0.59 20.51 2.25
C ARG A 476 -1.42 19.27 2.09
N MET A 477 -2.68 19.47 1.72
CA MET A 477 -3.64 18.41 1.51
C MET A 477 -3.94 18.23 0.03
N VAL A 478 -4.07 16.96 -0.38
CA VAL A 478 -4.60 16.59 -1.70
C VAL A 478 -5.65 15.50 -1.49
N TYR A 479 -6.83 15.68 -2.08
CA TYR A 479 -8.00 14.82 -1.84
C TYR A 479 -8.28 13.89 -3.00
N TRP A 480 -8.81 12.71 -2.68
CA TRP A 480 -9.42 11.82 -3.68
C TRP A 480 -10.56 12.54 -4.39
N SER A 481 -10.76 12.22 -5.67
CA SER A 481 -11.87 12.74 -6.47
C SER A 481 -13.23 12.52 -5.80
N ALA A 482 -13.42 11.37 -5.15
CA ALA A 482 -14.64 11.02 -4.43
C ALA A 482 -14.95 11.94 -3.23
N TYR A 483 -13.94 12.61 -2.66
CA TYR A 483 -14.08 13.48 -1.49
C TYR A 483 -13.90 14.96 -1.82
N ARG A 484 -13.61 15.32 -3.08
CA ARG A 484 -13.31 16.70 -3.48
C ARG A 484 -14.46 17.66 -3.18
N ALA A 485 -15.70 17.29 -3.53
CA ALA A 485 -16.87 18.12 -3.29
C ALA A 485 -17.10 18.37 -1.78
N TRP A 486 -16.89 17.33 -0.97
CA TRP A 486 -16.92 17.46 0.48
C TRP A 486 -15.82 18.40 0.98
N ALA A 487 -14.58 18.21 0.53
CA ALA A 487 -13.44 19.01 0.93
C ALA A 487 -13.63 20.50 0.58
N GLU A 488 -14.08 20.83 -0.64
CA GLU A 488 -14.35 22.21 -1.07
C GLU A 488 -15.38 22.92 -0.19
N ASN A 489 -16.38 22.20 0.33
CA ASN A 489 -17.40 22.75 1.21
C ASN A 489 -16.93 22.94 2.66
N HIS A 490 -15.82 22.32 3.04
CA HIS A 490 -15.30 22.30 4.42
C HIS A 490 -13.89 22.89 4.56
N MET A 491 -13.24 23.26 3.44
CA MET A 491 -11.94 23.94 3.43
C MET A 491 -12.04 25.34 4.05
N GLY A 492 -11.33 25.58 5.16
CA GLY A 492 -11.24 26.88 5.84
C GLY A 492 -11.76 26.91 7.29
N GLY A 493 -12.23 25.79 7.83
CA GLY A 493 -12.55 25.64 9.25
C GLY A 493 -11.84 24.41 9.83
N THR A 494 -11.38 24.50 11.08
CA THR A 494 -11.02 23.30 11.86
C THR A 494 -12.27 22.43 11.99
N PHE A 495 -12.21 21.19 11.50
CA PHE A 495 -13.32 20.24 11.64
C PHE A 495 -13.33 19.70 13.08
N ALA A 496 -13.86 20.48 14.01
CA ALA A 496 -14.25 20.00 15.34
C ALA A 496 -15.79 19.94 15.37
N ARG A 497 -16.40 18.75 15.38
CA ARG A 497 -17.84 18.62 15.63
C ARG A 497 -18.15 17.51 16.62
N SER A 498 -18.85 17.90 17.68
CA SER A 498 -19.41 17.08 18.76
C SER A 498 -20.85 16.68 18.43
N PHE A 499 -21.26 15.43 18.74
CA PHE A 499 -22.64 15.00 18.53
C PHE A 499 -23.15 14.02 19.62
N GLY A 500 -24.12 14.46 20.44
CA GLY A 500 -24.88 13.64 21.39
C GLY A 500 -25.47 14.40 22.60
N PRO A 501 -26.68 14.05 23.11
CA PRO A 501 -27.69 15.04 23.54
C PRO A 501 -27.47 15.78 24.88
N GLU A 502 -26.45 15.46 25.66
CA GLU A 502 -26.15 16.15 26.95
C GLU A 502 -24.70 16.68 27.06
N GLY A 503 -23.93 16.73 25.97
CA GLY A 503 -22.51 17.06 25.97
C GLY A 503 -22.11 18.32 25.19
N MET A 504 -22.69 19.49 25.49
CA MET A 504 -22.09 20.77 25.06
C MET A 504 -20.90 21.10 25.98
N LYS A 505 -19.67 21.01 25.46
CA LYS A 505 -18.57 21.86 25.93
C LYS A 505 -17.86 22.53 24.76
N VAL A 506 -18.08 23.83 24.68
CA VAL A 506 -17.17 24.79 24.07
C VAL A 506 -16.04 25.03 25.08
N SER A 507 -14.79 24.91 24.64
CA SER A 507 -13.71 25.77 25.16
C SER A 507 -12.96 26.28 23.94
N SER A 508 -13.36 27.44 23.41
CA SER A 508 -12.79 28.77 23.72
C SER A 508 -11.32 28.86 23.32
N ASP A 509 -11.09 29.56 22.20
CA ASP A 509 -9.89 30.29 21.79
C ASP A 509 -8.58 29.89 22.48
N VAL A 510 -7.65 29.31 21.72
CA VAL A 510 -6.34 29.90 21.36
C VAL A 510 -5.93 29.40 19.99
#